data_AF-A0A7C5VH35-F1
#
_entry.id   AF-A0A7C5VH35-F1
#
_cell.length_a   1.000
_cell.length_b   1.000
_cell.length_c   1.000
_cell.angle_alpha   90.00
_cell.angle_beta   90.00
_cell.angle_gamma   90.00
#
_symmetry.space_group_name_H-M   'P 1'
#
loop_
_entity.id
_entity.type
_entity.pdbx_description
1 polymer ?
#
loop_
_entity_poly.entity_id
_entity_poly.type
_entity_poly.pdbx_seq_one_letter_code
_entity_poly.pdbx_strand_id
1 'polypeptide(L)' 'MKGKGFFEKLIDYDGNHYELAVAASKRAAFLVNRNIIPNNVEKPAVKALDEILSGEVEIIDTTKEVDSEEE' A
#
# COMPACT_ATOMS: atom_id res chain seq x y z
N MET A 1 -19.56 16.56 4.12
CA MET A 1 -18.21 16.75 3.55
C MET A 1 -18.02 15.65 2.52
N LYS A 2 -17.78 15.96 1.24
CA LYS A 2 -17.49 14.92 0.22
C LYS A 2 -16.05 14.44 0.46
N GLY A 3 -15.87 13.14 0.71
CA GLY A 3 -14.54 12.55 0.84
C GLY A 3 -13.76 12.68 -0.47
N LYS A 4 -12.44 12.87 -0.38
CA LYS A 4 -11.56 12.89 -1.55
C LYS A 4 -11.64 11.56 -2.31
N GLY A 5 -11.68 11.63 -3.63
CA GLY A 5 -11.67 10.45 -4.51
C GLY A 5 -10.35 9.69 -4.44
N PHE A 6 -10.35 8.42 -4.87
CA PHE A 6 -9.16 7.56 -4.89
C PHE A 6 -7.95 8.20 -5.59
N PHE A 7 -8.17 8.81 -6.75
CA PHE A 7 -7.11 9.47 -7.52
C PHE A 7 -6.57 10.72 -6.83
N GLU A 8 -7.40 11.45 -6.08
CA GLU A 8 -6.97 12.63 -5.33
C GLU A 8 -6.05 12.23 -4.17
N LYS A 9 -6.37 11.13 -3.45
CA LYS A 9 -5.47 10.57 -2.43
C LYS A 9 -4.13 10.13 -3.01
N LEU A 10 -4.13 9.60 -4.24
CA LEU A 10 -2.91 9.16 -4.92
C LEU A 10 -2.06 10.37 -5.37
N ILE A 11 -2.70 11.43 -5.86
CA ILE A 11 -2.03 12.68 -6.25
C ILE A 11 -1.45 13.40 -5.02
N ASP A 12 -2.17 13.39 -3.91
CA ASP A 12 -1.77 14.03 -2.65
C ASP A 12 -0.71 13.21 -1.87
N TYR A 13 -0.31 12.04 -2.38
CA TYR A 13 0.71 11.22 -1.73
C TYR A 13 2.11 11.81 -1.99
N ASP A 14 2.66 12.47 -0.98
CA ASP A 14 3.98 13.12 -1.04
C ASP A 14 5.19 12.14 -1.02
N GLY A 15 4.95 10.83 -0.97
CA GLY A 15 6.01 9.81 -0.90
C GLY A 15 6.48 9.28 -2.26
N ASN A 16 7.39 8.31 -2.22
CA ASN A 16 7.92 7.67 -3.43
C ASN A 16 6.84 6.76 -4.07
N HIS A 17 6.40 7.12 -5.27
CA HIS A 17 5.33 6.41 -5.97
C HIS A 17 5.74 5.00 -6.41
N TYR A 18 7.03 4.74 -6.61
CA TYR A 18 7.52 3.38 -6.91
C TYR A 18 7.47 2.49 -5.67
N GLU A 19 7.84 3.01 -4.50
CA GLU A 19 7.71 2.30 -3.23
C GLU A 19 6.23 2.01 -2.92
N LEU A 20 5.35 2.99 -3.15
CA LEU A 20 3.91 2.80 -3.04
C LEU A 20 3.41 1.65 -3.93
N ALA A 21 3.85 1.60 -5.20
CA ALA A 21 3.46 0.54 -6.13
C ALA A 21 3.94 -0.85 -5.67
N VAL A 22 5.17 -0.95 -5.16
CA VAL A 22 5.74 -2.20 -4.63
C VAL A 22 5.00 -2.62 -3.36
N ALA A 23 4.78 -1.70 -2.42
CA ALA A 23 4.06 -1.95 -1.17
C ALA A 23 2.63 -2.40 -1.43
N ALA A 24 1.91 -1.71 -2.32
CA ALA A 24 0.56 -2.09 -2.73
C ALA A 24 0.52 -3.48 -3.38
N SER A 25 1.50 -3.82 -4.21
CA SER A 25 1.60 -5.15 -4.84
C SER A 25 1.83 -6.26 -3.80
N LYS A 26 2.76 -6.06 -2.86
CA LYS A 26 3.01 -6.99 -1.75
C LYS A 26 1.75 -7.18 -0.89
N ARG A 27 1.07 -6.08 -0.57
CA ARG A 27 -0.15 -6.11 0.24
C ARG A 27 -1.31 -6.78 -0.48
N ALA A 28 -1.49 -6.52 -1.77
CA ALA A 28 -2.50 -7.21 -2.59
C ALA A 28 -2.27 -8.73 -2.62
N ALA A 29 -1.01 -9.17 -2.78
CA ALA A 29 -0.66 -10.58 -2.72
C ALA A 29 -0.99 -11.20 -1.35
N PHE A 30 -0.71 -10.49 -0.25
CA PHE A 30 -1.09 -10.93 1.09
C PHE A 30 -2.61 -11.11 1.23
N LEU A 31 -3.41 -10.14 0.76
CA LEU A 31 -4.88 -10.21 0.81
C LEU A 31 -5.43 -11.41 0.03
N VAL A 32 -4.89 -11.66 -1.17
CA VAL A 32 -5.25 -12.83 -2.00
C VAL A 32 -4.88 -14.13 -1.28
N ASN A 33 -3.63 -14.27 -0.82
CA ASN A 33 -3.14 -15.50 -0.21
C ASN A 33 -3.88 -15.88 1.07
N ARG A 34 -4.44 -14.89 1.77
CA ARG A 34 -5.22 -15.09 3.00
C ARG A 34 -6.74 -15.13 2.75
N ASN A 35 -7.18 -14.96 1.51
CA ASN A 35 -8.59 -14.89 1.13
C ASN A 35 -9.39 -13.84 1.93
N ILE A 36 -8.79 -12.67 2.19
CA ILE A 36 -9.38 -11.56 2.99
C ILE A 36 -9.98 -10.48 2.07
N ILE A 37 -10.11 -10.74 0.76
CA ILE A 37 -10.65 -9.72 -0.16
C ILE A 37 -12.14 -9.59 0.10
N PRO A 38 -12.65 -8.42 0.52
CA PRO A 38 -14.07 -8.21 0.73
C PRO A 38 -14.82 -8.39 -0.59
N ASN A 39 -16.00 -9.01 -0.57
CA ASN A 39 -16.81 -9.28 -1.77
C ASN A 39 -17.20 -8.01 -2.57
N ASN A 40 -17.08 -6.82 -1.96
CA ASN A 40 -17.38 -5.53 -2.59
C ASN A 40 -16.14 -4.87 -3.26
N VAL A 41 -14.96 -5.50 -3.22
CA VAL A 41 -13.75 -5.00 -3.85
C VAL A 41 -13.45 -5.86 -5.09
N GLU A 42 -13.58 -5.28 -6.29
CA GLU A 42 -13.30 -6.00 -7.54
C GLU A 42 -11.83 -6.40 -7.70
N LYS A 43 -10.89 -5.62 -7.15
CA LYS A 43 -9.45 -5.81 -7.36
C LYS A 43 -8.67 -5.67 -6.06
N PRO A 44 -7.94 -6.70 -5.61
CA PRO A 44 -7.15 -6.62 -4.37
C PRO A 44 -6.13 -5.49 -4.36
N ALA A 45 -5.59 -5.11 -5.53
CA ALA A 45 -4.70 -3.95 -5.65
C ALA A 45 -5.36 -2.62 -5.25
N VAL A 46 -6.66 -2.45 -5.52
CA VAL A 46 -7.39 -1.23 -5.17
C VAL A 46 -7.60 -1.15 -3.65
N LYS A 47 -7.95 -2.27 -3.00
CA LYS A 47 -8.06 -2.31 -1.54
C LYS A 47 -6.70 -2.10 -0.87
N ALA A 48 -5.64 -2.72 -1.39
CA ALA A 48 -4.29 -2.52 -0.86
C ALA A 48 -3.85 -1.04 -0.93
N LEU A 49 -4.13 -0.35 -2.05
CA LEU A 49 -3.85 1.08 -2.18
C LEU A 49 -4.69 1.91 -1.20
N ASP A 50 -5.97 1.61 -1.02
CA ASP A 50 -6.80 2.34 -0.06
C ASP A 50 -6.36 2.12 1.39
N GLU A 51 -5.96 0.90 1.77
CA GLU A 51 -5.38 0.59 3.09
C GLU A 51 -4.10 1.41 3.34
N ILE A 52 -3.23 1.53 2.33
CA ILE A 52 -1.98 2.29 2.47
C ILE A 52 -2.24 3.80 2.52
N LEU A 53 -3.03 4.34 1.58
CA LEU A 53 -3.32 5.78 1.50
C LEU A 53 -4.19 6.29 2.66
N SER A 54 -4.94 5.40 3.32
CA SER A 54 -5.68 5.73 4.54
C SER A 54 -4.84 5.62 5.81
N GLY A 55 -3.63 5.05 5.72
CA GLY A 55 -2.78 4.79 6.88
C GLY A 55 -3.16 3.53 7.68
N GLU A 56 -4.08 2.69 7.19
CA GLU A 56 -4.37 1.37 7.80
C GLU A 56 -3.16 0.42 7.68
N VAL A 57 -2.31 0.62 6.67
CA VAL A 57 -1.08 -0.14 6.43
C VAL A 57 0.07 0.82 6.16
N GLU A 58 1.13 0.72 6.95
CA GLU A 58 2.34 1.50 6.73
C GLU A 58 3.25 0.85 5.66
N ILE A 59 3.92 1.70 4.88
CA ILE A 59 5.00 1.25 3.99
C ILE A 59 6.25 1.10 4.84
N ILE A 60 6.67 -0.14 5.06
CA ILE A 60 7.94 -0.43 5.72
C ILE A 60 9.05 -0.33 4.67
N ASP A 61 9.91 0.66 4.84
CA ASP A 61 11.11 0.85 4.03
C ASP A 61 12.14 -0.23 4.37
N THR A 62 12.24 -1.25 3.53
CA THR A 62 13.17 -2.36 3.70
C THR A 62 14.61 -2.00 3.30
N THR A 63 14.87 -0.78 2.79
CA THR A 63 16.23 -0.36 2.42
C THR A 63 17.08 0.04 3.63
N LYS A 64 16.47 0.26 4.79
CA LYS A 64 17.18 0.57 6.05
C LYS A 64 17.80 -0.65 6.74
N GLU A 65 17.44 -1.87 6.35
CA GLU A 65 17.95 -3.10 6.99
C GLU A 65 19.29 -3.59 6.41
N VAL A 66 19.91 -2.87 5.46
CA VAL A 66 21.14 -3.33 4.78
C VAL A 66 22.43 -2.77 5.38
N ASP A 67 22.37 -2.02 6.50
CA ASP A 67 23.53 -1.38 7.15
C ASP A 67 24.04 -2.12 8.41
N SER A 68 23.75 -3.42 8.58
CA SER A 68 24.18 -4.19 9.76
C SER A 68 25.17 -5.32 9.45
N GLU A 69 26.07 -5.12 8.50
CA GLU A 69 27.30 -5.92 8.36
C GLU A 69 28.47 -4.98 8.03
N GLU A 70 29.22 -4.53 9.04
CA GLU A 70 30.69 -4.30 9.01
C GLU A 70 31.15 -3.59 10.31
N GLU A 71 31.53 -4.37 11.33
CA GLU A 71 32.70 -4.09 12.20
C GLU A 71 33.25 -5.38 12.81
#